data_AF-A0A6H1JNS4-F1
#
_entry.id   AF-A0A6H1JNS4-F1
#
_cell.length_a   1.000
_cell.length_b   1.000
_cell.length_c   1.000
_cell.angle_alpha   90.00
_cell.angle_beta   90.00
_cell.angle_gamma   90.00
#
_symmetry.space_group_name_H-M   'P 1'
#
loop_
_entity.id
_entity.type
_entity.pdbx_description
1 polymer ?
#
loop_
_entity_poly.entity_id
_entity_poly.type
_entity_poly.pdbx_seq_one_letter_code
_entity_poly.pdbx_strand_id
1 'polypeptide(L)'
;MPIPPTGDSAPRMPRPSRRSVLAAMAAAVPAASLSALPARASAAPAAAALPGGGDLGPNVLVFDPATPDIQGTLDEIFRRQESAQFGEGRFALLFKPGTYRGLNAQIGFYTSIAGLGLSPGDTTFHGDVTVDAGWFNGNATQNFWRSAENLTLHPVSGTNRWAVAQAAPFRRMHIKGGLNLAPDGYGWASGGYIADCRIDGTVGPYSQQQWYTRDSSVGGWNNAVWNMVFSGVEGAPAQSFPDPPYTTLDTTPVSREKPFLYLDGADYKVFLPEKRVNARGTTWGSGTPRGESLPLDRFYVAKPGVDAATLNAALAQGLNLLLTPGIYHLDRPVEVGRANSVVLGLGYPTLVPDNGATAMKVADVDGVRLAGFLIDAGPVNSVTLLEVGPEGASADHAANPTTVQDVFIRIGGAGPGKATTSMVINSNHTLIDHTWIWRADHGDGVGWETNRADYGVRVNGDDVLVTGLFVEHFNKYDVEWRGDRGRTVFFQNEKAYDAPNQAAIQNGDIKGYAAYKIADGVTTHEGWGLGSYCFYNVDPTIRQDHGFQAPGKPGVQLHHLLVVSLGGKGQYEHVINSIGAPTSGTSTVPATVVSYP
;
A
#
# COMPACT_ATOMS: atom_id res chain seq x y z
N MET A 1 -43.88 36.20 -16.62
CA MET A 1 -44.90 36.81 -15.74
C MET A 1 -44.40 36.73 -14.30
N PRO A 2 -44.23 37.86 -13.61
CA PRO A 2 -43.80 37.94 -12.21
C PRO A 2 -44.92 38.41 -11.26
N ILE A 3 -44.68 38.25 -9.94
CA ILE A 3 -45.25 38.95 -8.75
C ILE A 3 -46.17 38.11 -7.80
N PRO A 4 -46.06 38.30 -6.45
CA PRO A 4 -46.34 37.37 -5.33
C PRO A 4 -47.50 37.91 -4.42
N PRO A 5 -47.41 38.08 -3.06
CA PRO A 5 -47.21 37.19 -1.87
C PRO A 5 -48.44 37.23 -0.88
N THR A 6 -48.25 36.73 0.36
CA THR A 6 -48.91 37.00 1.69
C THR A 6 -49.29 35.68 2.39
N GLY A 7 -49.18 35.43 3.70
CA GLY A 7 -48.83 36.20 4.90
C GLY A 7 -49.44 35.48 6.13
N ASP A 8 -48.61 35.25 7.16
CA ASP A 8 -48.85 35.01 8.61
C ASP A 8 -50.14 34.36 9.17
N SER A 9 -49.97 33.37 10.08
CA SER A 9 -50.00 33.56 11.56
C SER A 9 -50.30 32.25 12.33
N ALA A 10 -49.64 32.10 13.48
CA ALA A 10 -49.63 30.92 14.38
C ALA A 10 -50.91 30.77 15.23
N PRO A 11 -51.01 29.70 16.03
CA PRO A 11 -50.71 29.90 17.46
C PRO A 11 -49.86 28.80 18.11
N ARG A 12 -49.34 29.16 19.29
CA ARG A 12 -48.25 28.55 20.05
C ARG A 12 -48.78 27.95 21.37
N MET A 13 -48.00 26.99 21.90
CA MET A 13 -47.85 26.59 23.34
C MET A 13 -48.77 25.48 23.88
N PRO A 14 -48.39 24.73 24.96
CA PRO A 14 -47.19 24.89 25.82
C PRO A 14 -46.37 23.61 26.12
N ARG A 15 -45.12 23.84 26.57
CA ARG A 15 -44.31 22.92 27.40
C ARG A 15 -44.66 23.13 28.89
N PRO A 16 -44.38 22.14 29.76
CA PRO A 16 -44.01 22.46 31.13
C PRO A 16 -42.64 21.89 31.55
N SER A 17 -42.01 22.64 32.45
CA SER A 17 -40.71 22.43 33.09
C SER A 17 -40.82 21.82 34.49
N ARG A 18 -39.72 21.19 34.92
CA ARG A 18 -39.34 20.62 36.22
C ARG A 18 -39.93 21.26 37.50
N ARG A 19 -40.27 20.43 38.49
CA ARG A 19 -39.74 20.50 39.89
C ARG A 19 -40.08 19.24 40.72
N SER A 20 -39.14 18.93 41.60
CA SER A 20 -39.01 17.80 42.53
C SER A 20 -39.85 17.96 43.80
N VAL A 21 -40.33 16.85 44.40
CA VAL A 21 -40.49 16.68 45.87
C VAL A 21 -40.41 15.18 46.25
N LEU A 22 -39.52 14.86 47.20
CA LEU A 22 -39.47 13.63 48.01
C LEU A 22 -40.50 13.74 49.15
N ALA A 23 -41.27 12.68 49.43
CA ALA A 23 -41.75 12.38 50.78
C ALA A 23 -42.23 10.92 50.89
N ALA A 24 -41.76 10.25 51.94
CA ALA A 24 -42.05 8.88 52.30
C ALA A 24 -43.45 8.72 52.93
N MET A 25 -44.07 7.55 52.75
CA MET A 25 -44.90 6.92 53.77
C MET A 25 -44.79 5.40 53.71
N ALA A 26 -44.48 4.84 54.86
CA ALA A 26 -44.44 3.41 55.15
C ALA A 26 -45.86 2.85 55.30
N ALA A 27 -46.09 1.66 54.77
CA ALA A 27 -47.18 0.78 55.19
C ALA A 27 -46.70 -0.67 55.13
N ALA A 28 -46.70 -1.31 56.29
CA ALA A 28 -46.29 -2.69 56.52
C ALA A 28 -47.41 -3.67 56.13
N VAL A 29 -47.07 -4.74 55.39
CA VAL A 29 -47.91 -5.94 55.14
C VAL A 29 -46.94 -7.15 54.98
N PRO A 30 -47.28 -8.37 55.44
CA PRO A 30 -46.34 -9.27 56.11
C PRO A 30 -45.53 -10.19 55.19
N ALA A 31 -44.41 -10.64 55.74
CA ALA A 31 -43.53 -11.65 55.18
C ALA A 31 -44.25 -12.98 54.92
N ALA A 32 -44.45 -13.30 53.64
CA ALA A 32 -44.62 -14.67 53.19
C ALA A 32 -43.26 -15.16 52.67
N SER A 33 -42.65 -16.08 53.41
CA SER A 33 -41.43 -16.78 53.03
C SER A 33 -41.66 -17.65 51.80
N LEU A 34 -41.41 -17.09 50.62
CA LEU A 34 -41.21 -17.83 49.38
C LEU A 34 -39.71 -18.09 49.24
N SER A 35 -39.32 -19.35 49.44
CA SER A 35 -37.99 -19.86 49.15
C SER A 35 -37.66 -19.63 47.67
N ALA A 36 -36.96 -18.54 47.37
CA ALA A 36 -36.41 -18.30 46.05
C ALA A 36 -35.35 -19.36 45.76
N LEU A 37 -35.72 -20.36 44.96
CA LEU A 37 -34.75 -21.21 44.29
C LEU A 37 -33.83 -20.30 43.45
N PRO A 38 -32.50 -20.41 43.55
CA PRO A 38 -31.63 -19.67 42.65
C PRO A 38 -31.91 -20.19 41.24
N ALA A 39 -32.53 -19.36 40.42
CA ALA A 39 -32.52 -19.56 38.98
C ALA A 39 -31.04 -19.54 38.57
N ARG A 40 -30.48 -20.73 38.31
CA ARG A 40 -29.19 -20.85 37.63
C ARG A 40 -29.35 -20.10 36.32
N ALA A 41 -28.78 -18.91 36.24
CA ALA A 41 -28.49 -18.29 34.97
C ALA A 41 -27.64 -19.31 34.21
N SER A 42 -28.25 -19.96 33.21
CA SER A 42 -27.50 -20.79 32.29
C SER A 42 -26.54 -19.84 31.61
N ALA A 43 -25.25 -19.91 31.96
CA ALA A 43 -24.22 -19.24 31.20
C ALA A 43 -24.44 -19.66 29.74
N ALA A 44 -24.59 -18.69 28.84
CA ALA A 44 -24.48 -18.97 27.42
C ALA A 44 -23.16 -19.74 27.23
N PRO A 45 -23.14 -20.83 26.45
CA PRO A 45 -21.90 -21.56 26.21
C PRO A 45 -20.85 -20.54 25.76
N ALA A 46 -19.73 -20.47 26.48
CA ALA A 46 -18.61 -19.64 26.06
C ALA A 46 -18.28 -20.03 24.62
N ALA A 47 -18.30 -19.05 23.70
CA ALA A 47 -17.90 -19.30 22.33
C ALA A 47 -16.53 -19.98 22.36
N ALA A 48 -16.41 -21.11 21.66
CA ALA A 48 -15.15 -21.87 21.64
C ALA A 48 -14.02 -20.95 21.17
N ALA A 49 -12.88 -21.00 21.85
CA ALA A 49 -11.70 -20.24 21.45
C ALA A 49 -11.31 -20.62 20.02
N LEU A 50 -11.00 -19.62 19.20
CA LEU A 50 -10.58 -19.83 17.82
C LEU A 50 -9.16 -20.43 17.85
N PRO A 51 -8.90 -21.51 17.09
CA PRO A 51 -7.58 -22.10 17.04
C PRO A 51 -6.60 -21.17 16.31
N GLY A 52 -5.38 -21.09 16.81
CA GLY A 52 -4.26 -20.57 16.04
C GLY A 52 -3.59 -21.68 15.22
N GLY A 53 -2.94 -21.30 14.12
CA GLY A 53 -2.26 -22.23 13.22
C GLY A 53 -3.22 -23.02 12.31
N GLY A 54 -2.68 -24.09 11.72
CA GLY A 54 -3.40 -24.96 10.79
C GLY A 54 -2.86 -24.90 9.36
N ASP A 55 -3.51 -25.66 8.48
CA ASP A 55 -3.22 -25.69 7.04
C ASP A 55 -3.40 -24.31 6.39
N LEU A 56 -2.51 -23.94 5.46
CA LEU A 56 -2.47 -22.64 4.79
C LEU A 56 -3.47 -22.52 3.62
N GLY A 57 -4.27 -23.54 3.36
CA GLY A 57 -5.28 -23.56 2.30
C GLY A 57 -4.71 -23.95 0.93
N PRO A 58 -5.60 -24.23 -0.04
CA PRO A 58 -5.24 -24.83 -1.32
C PRO A 58 -4.45 -23.90 -2.25
N ASN A 59 -4.53 -22.58 -2.02
CA ASN A 59 -3.90 -21.57 -2.87
C ASN A 59 -2.46 -21.23 -2.43
N VAL A 60 -1.98 -21.86 -1.36
CA VAL A 60 -0.58 -21.82 -0.93
C VAL A 60 0.09 -23.11 -1.40
N LEU A 61 0.87 -23.01 -2.47
CA LEU A 61 1.61 -24.13 -3.02
C LEU A 61 3.01 -24.13 -2.42
N VAL A 62 3.34 -25.19 -1.68
CA VAL A 62 4.62 -25.31 -0.96
C VAL A 62 5.46 -26.38 -1.64
N PHE A 63 6.62 -25.98 -2.13
CA PHE A 63 7.57 -26.84 -2.82
C PHE A 63 8.79 -27.11 -1.94
N ASP A 64 9.33 -28.32 -2.02
CA ASP A 64 10.68 -28.64 -1.56
C ASP A 64 11.53 -29.15 -2.73
N PRO A 65 12.87 -29.27 -2.58
CA PRO A 65 13.73 -29.68 -3.70
C PRO A 65 13.43 -31.06 -4.29
N ALA A 66 12.68 -31.90 -3.58
CA ALA A 66 12.29 -33.24 -4.03
C ALA A 66 10.89 -33.28 -4.65
N THR A 67 10.15 -32.17 -4.59
CA THR A 67 8.81 -32.07 -5.17
C THR A 67 8.88 -32.30 -6.69
N PRO A 68 8.15 -33.28 -7.25
CA PRO A 68 8.17 -33.53 -8.68
C PRO A 68 7.47 -32.41 -9.46
N ASP A 69 7.92 -32.17 -10.69
CA ASP A 69 7.27 -31.28 -11.66
C ASP A 69 6.94 -29.86 -11.14
N ILE A 70 7.87 -29.27 -10.40
CA ILE A 70 7.75 -27.88 -9.93
C ILE A 70 7.54 -26.94 -11.12
N GLN A 71 8.34 -27.07 -12.18
CA GLN A 71 8.23 -26.20 -13.35
C GLN A 71 6.86 -26.31 -14.03
N GLY A 72 6.32 -27.52 -14.23
CA GLY A 72 4.99 -27.70 -14.82
C GLY A 72 3.89 -27.02 -14.00
N THR A 73 3.98 -27.09 -12.67
CA THR A 73 3.06 -26.38 -11.76
C THR A 73 3.19 -24.86 -11.87
N LEU A 74 4.42 -24.34 -11.90
CA LEU A 74 4.70 -22.91 -12.09
C LEU A 74 4.13 -22.41 -13.43
N ASP A 75 4.34 -23.16 -14.51
CA ASP A 75 3.83 -22.82 -15.83
C ASP A 75 2.29 -22.87 -15.88
N GLU A 76 1.65 -23.79 -15.16
CA GLU A 76 0.20 -23.85 -15.06
C GLU A 76 -0.38 -22.60 -14.39
N ILE A 77 0.16 -22.23 -13.23
CA ILE A 77 -0.27 -21.01 -12.52
C ILE A 77 -0.01 -19.78 -13.37
N PHE A 78 1.16 -19.68 -14.00
CA PHE A 78 1.47 -18.57 -14.91
C PHE A 78 0.46 -18.46 -16.04
N ARG A 79 0.17 -19.54 -16.79
CA ARG A 79 -0.82 -19.52 -17.88
C ARG A 79 -2.20 -19.05 -17.44
N ARG A 80 -2.59 -19.36 -16.20
CA ARG A 80 -3.87 -18.91 -15.62
C ARG A 80 -3.83 -17.43 -15.25
N GLN A 81 -2.69 -16.94 -14.77
CA GLN A 81 -2.57 -15.62 -14.16
C GLN A 81 -1.93 -14.56 -15.06
N GLU A 82 -1.30 -14.92 -16.17
CA GLU A 82 -0.53 -14.02 -17.03
C GLU A 82 -1.35 -12.81 -17.49
N SER A 83 -2.57 -13.05 -17.99
CA SER A 83 -3.50 -12.01 -18.47
C SER A 83 -4.70 -11.80 -17.53
N ALA A 84 -4.70 -12.39 -16.33
CA ALA A 84 -5.84 -12.35 -15.40
C ALA A 84 -5.83 -11.08 -14.54
N GLN A 85 -5.69 -9.91 -15.17
CA GLN A 85 -5.51 -8.63 -14.49
C GLN A 85 -6.59 -8.35 -13.44
N PHE A 86 -7.86 -8.61 -13.75
CA PHE A 86 -8.97 -8.44 -12.80
C PHE A 86 -9.61 -9.78 -12.38
N GLY A 87 -8.90 -10.89 -12.57
CA GLY A 87 -9.37 -12.22 -12.20
C GLY A 87 -9.36 -12.45 -10.69
N GLU A 88 -10.08 -13.49 -10.27
CA GLU A 88 -10.22 -13.86 -8.86
C GLU A 88 -9.08 -14.74 -8.32
N GLY A 89 -8.27 -15.34 -9.21
CA GLY A 89 -7.16 -16.21 -8.82
C GLY A 89 -6.14 -15.48 -7.96
N ARG A 90 -5.75 -16.09 -6.83
CA ARG A 90 -4.74 -15.62 -5.88
C ARG A 90 -3.84 -16.80 -5.52
N PHE A 91 -2.53 -16.64 -5.60
CA PHE A 91 -1.58 -17.74 -5.36
C PHE A 91 -0.35 -17.30 -4.58
N ALA A 92 0.07 -18.13 -3.64
CA ALA A 92 1.38 -18.04 -3.01
C ALA A 92 2.21 -19.28 -3.34
N LEU A 93 3.37 -19.05 -3.95
CA LEU A 93 4.33 -20.08 -4.35
C LEU A 93 5.50 -20.03 -3.35
N LEU A 94 5.52 -20.96 -2.40
CA LEU A 94 6.45 -20.95 -1.29
C LEU A 94 7.46 -22.09 -1.44
N PHE A 95 8.74 -21.79 -1.25
CA PHE A 95 9.83 -22.73 -1.48
C PHE A 95 10.56 -23.00 -0.16
N LYS A 96 10.57 -24.26 0.28
CA LYS A 96 11.33 -24.66 1.45
C LYS A 96 12.83 -24.40 1.25
N PRO A 97 13.59 -24.20 2.33
CA PRO A 97 15.05 -24.12 2.26
C PRO A 97 15.65 -25.28 1.45
N GLY A 98 16.59 -24.94 0.57
CA GLY A 98 17.20 -25.87 -0.36
C GLY A 98 17.58 -25.22 -1.69
N THR A 99 18.05 -26.07 -2.61
CA THR A 99 18.51 -25.64 -3.93
C THR A 99 17.63 -26.22 -5.02
N TYR A 100 17.08 -25.34 -5.86
CA TYR A 100 16.24 -25.67 -7.00
C TYR A 100 17.02 -25.39 -8.29
N ARG A 101 16.88 -26.23 -9.31
CA ARG A 101 17.66 -26.14 -10.55
C ARG A 101 16.76 -26.18 -11.77
N GLY A 102 17.09 -25.39 -12.78
CA GLY A 102 16.40 -25.39 -14.07
C GLY A 102 15.00 -24.77 -14.01
N LEU A 103 14.71 -23.96 -12.99
CA LEU A 103 13.44 -23.27 -12.88
C LEU A 103 13.48 -21.92 -13.60
N ASN A 104 12.44 -21.62 -14.38
CA ASN A 104 12.10 -20.26 -14.79
C ASN A 104 10.68 -19.97 -14.30
N ALA A 105 10.58 -19.38 -13.12
CA ALA A 105 9.30 -19.06 -12.51
C ALA A 105 8.75 -17.75 -13.10
N GLN A 106 7.93 -17.84 -14.15
CA GLN A 106 7.22 -16.68 -14.68
C GLN A 106 6.05 -16.30 -13.75
N ILE A 107 5.98 -15.05 -13.34
CA ILE A 107 5.03 -14.59 -12.32
C ILE A 107 3.95 -13.71 -12.96
N GLY A 108 2.73 -14.24 -13.00
CA GLY A 108 1.54 -13.52 -13.48
C GLY A 108 0.89 -12.63 -12.41
N PHE A 109 -0.31 -12.13 -12.69
CA PHE A 109 -1.08 -11.35 -11.72
C PHE A 109 -1.39 -12.14 -10.44
N TYR A 110 -1.51 -11.41 -9.34
CA TYR A 110 -1.84 -11.90 -8.00
C TYR A 110 -1.10 -13.15 -7.54
N THR A 111 0.18 -13.21 -7.89
CA THR A 111 1.05 -14.33 -7.54
C THR A 111 2.24 -13.80 -6.74
N SER A 112 2.38 -14.28 -5.52
CA SER A 112 3.58 -14.06 -4.71
C SER A 112 4.48 -15.30 -4.78
N ILE A 113 5.78 -15.11 -4.99
CA ILE A 113 6.77 -16.17 -4.89
C ILE A 113 7.76 -15.85 -3.77
N ALA A 114 8.03 -16.80 -2.88
CA ALA A 114 8.94 -16.58 -1.76
C ALA A 114 9.68 -17.83 -1.28
N GLY A 115 10.88 -17.61 -0.72
CA GLY A 115 11.61 -18.63 0.03
C GLY A 115 11.20 -18.66 1.49
N LEU A 116 11.16 -19.87 2.08
CA LEU A 116 10.81 -20.13 3.48
C LEU A 116 12.05 -20.24 4.38
N GLY A 117 13.17 -19.68 3.95
CA GLY A 117 14.38 -19.52 4.77
C GLY A 117 14.27 -18.36 5.76
N LEU A 118 15.16 -18.31 6.74
CA LEU A 118 15.31 -17.08 7.53
C LEU A 118 16.14 -16.05 6.76
N SER A 119 17.04 -16.51 5.88
CA SER A 119 17.86 -15.68 4.99
C SER A 119 17.61 -16.05 3.53
N PRO A 120 17.79 -15.12 2.56
CA PRO A 120 17.64 -15.42 1.14
C PRO A 120 18.56 -16.57 0.68
N GLY A 121 19.73 -16.72 1.33
CA GLY A 121 20.70 -17.77 1.04
C GLY A 121 20.19 -19.19 1.30
N ASP A 122 19.18 -19.35 2.16
CA ASP A 122 18.64 -20.65 2.53
C ASP A 122 17.81 -21.27 1.40
N THR A 123 17.29 -20.45 0.48
CA THR A 123 16.46 -20.90 -0.65
C THR A 123 17.05 -20.37 -1.96
N THR A 124 17.77 -21.24 -2.67
CA THR A 124 18.55 -20.86 -3.86
C THR A 124 17.97 -21.46 -5.14
N PHE A 125 17.76 -20.63 -6.16
CA PHE A 125 17.41 -21.06 -7.51
C PHE A 125 18.63 -20.92 -8.42
N HIS A 126 19.00 -22.01 -9.09
CA HIS A 126 19.77 -21.95 -10.33
C HIS A 126 18.79 -21.85 -11.50
N GLY A 127 18.39 -20.63 -11.77
CA GLY A 127 17.18 -20.31 -12.50
C GLY A 127 16.76 -18.87 -12.27
N ASP A 128 15.56 -18.55 -12.74
CA ASP A 128 15.04 -17.20 -12.84
C ASP A 128 13.67 -17.09 -12.15
N VAL A 129 13.38 -15.89 -11.64
CA VAL A 129 12.05 -15.47 -11.20
C VAL A 129 11.68 -14.27 -12.06
N THR A 130 10.81 -14.49 -13.03
CA THR A 130 10.70 -13.63 -14.20
C THR A 130 9.35 -12.93 -14.26
N VAL A 131 9.39 -11.64 -14.56
CA VAL A 131 8.24 -10.92 -15.12
C VAL A 131 8.68 -10.33 -16.45
N ASP A 132 7.87 -10.55 -17.47
CA ASP A 132 7.99 -9.91 -18.79
C ASP A 132 6.60 -9.45 -19.25
N ALA A 133 6.51 -8.84 -20.43
CA ALA A 133 5.28 -8.21 -20.92
C ALA A 133 4.71 -8.86 -22.19
N GLY A 134 4.92 -10.16 -22.39
CA GLY A 134 4.44 -10.89 -23.58
C GLY A 134 2.93 -10.74 -23.80
N TRP A 135 2.13 -10.89 -22.74
CA TRP A 135 0.68 -10.75 -22.75
C TRP A 135 0.17 -9.39 -23.27
N PHE A 136 0.97 -8.34 -23.15
CA PHE A 136 0.65 -6.99 -23.58
C PHE A 136 1.66 -6.43 -24.58
N ASN A 137 2.18 -7.30 -25.45
CA ASN A 137 3.03 -6.94 -26.59
C ASN A 137 4.28 -6.12 -26.21
N GLY A 138 4.92 -6.46 -25.10
CA GLY A 138 6.12 -5.78 -24.60
C GLY A 138 5.83 -4.51 -23.79
N ASN A 139 4.56 -4.13 -23.59
CA ASN A 139 4.19 -3.03 -22.70
C ASN A 139 4.02 -3.53 -21.26
N ALA A 140 4.93 -3.13 -20.36
CA ALA A 140 4.92 -3.52 -18.96
C ALA A 140 4.09 -2.59 -18.06
N THR A 141 3.44 -1.54 -18.58
CA THR A 141 2.70 -0.54 -17.76
C THR A 141 1.52 -1.12 -16.98
N GLN A 142 1.16 -2.39 -17.20
CA GLN A 142 0.08 -3.07 -16.48
C GLN A 142 0.56 -4.31 -15.72
N ASN A 143 1.87 -4.52 -15.57
CA ASN A 143 2.43 -5.65 -14.82
C ASN A 143 2.35 -5.43 -13.30
N PHE A 144 1.13 -5.40 -12.76
CA PHE A 144 0.81 -5.13 -11.36
C PHE A 144 0.71 -6.39 -10.50
N TRP A 145 0.51 -6.16 -9.19
CA TRP A 145 0.01 -7.11 -8.19
C TRP A 145 0.72 -8.47 -8.18
N ARG A 146 2.04 -8.46 -8.02
CA ARG A 146 2.84 -9.69 -7.89
C ARG A 146 4.05 -9.46 -7.01
N SER A 147 4.69 -10.46 -6.44
CA SER A 147 5.83 -10.19 -5.56
C SER A 147 6.87 -11.30 -5.58
N ALA A 148 8.11 -10.92 -5.29
CA ALA A 148 9.20 -11.84 -5.05
C ALA A 148 9.89 -11.51 -3.72
N GLU A 149 10.08 -12.53 -2.86
CA GLU A 149 10.65 -12.32 -1.54
C GLU A 149 11.61 -13.45 -1.08
N ASN A 150 12.71 -13.08 -0.43
CA ASN A 150 13.53 -14.01 0.37
C ASN A 150 14.13 -15.20 -0.42
N LEU A 151 14.66 -14.94 -1.61
CA LEU A 151 15.28 -15.94 -2.50
C LEU A 151 16.68 -15.50 -2.96
N THR A 152 17.56 -16.47 -3.16
CA THR A 152 18.80 -16.29 -3.90
C THR A 152 18.61 -16.80 -5.33
N LEU A 153 18.92 -15.98 -6.34
CA LEU A 153 18.85 -16.35 -7.74
C LEU A 153 20.25 -16.39 -8.35
N HIS A 154 20.53 -17.46 -9.10
CA HIS A 154 21.60 -17.58 -10.08
C HIS A 154 20.96 -17.62 -11.47
N PRO A 155 20.70 -16.45 -12.08
CA PRO A 155 19.96 -16.36 -13.34
C PRO A 155 20.69 -17.10 -14.46
N VAL A 156 19.97 -17.81 -15.33
CA VAL A 156 20.61 -18.69 -16.33
C VAL A 156 21.49 -17.92 -17.33
N SER A 157 21.13 -16.67 -17.64
CA SER A 157 21.86 -15.78 -18.53
C SER A 157 22.87 -14.88 -17.81
N GLY A 158 22.95 -14.99 -16.47
CA GLY A 158 23.64 -14.04 -15.61
C GLY A 158 22.84 -12.76 -15.30
N THR A 159 21.62 -12.58 -15.86
CA THR A 159 20.71 -11.47 -15.54
C THR A 159 19.27 -11.96 -15.36
N ASN A 160 18.65 -11.65 -14.22
CA ASN A 160 17.22 -11.90 -13.99
C ASN A 160 16.39 -10.75 -14.58
N ARG A 161 15.17 -11.00 -15.07
CA ARG A 161 14.25 -9.95 -15.54
C ARG A 161 13.04 -9.80 -14.61
N TRP A 162 12.81 -8.58 -14.12
CA TRP A 162 11.65 -8.20 -13.31
C TRP A 162 10.96 -6.98 -13.92
N ALA A 163 10.35 -7.17 -15.09
CA ALA A 163 9.74 -6.10 -15.89
C ALA A 163 8.34 -5.72 -15.36
N VAL A 164 8.30 -5.02 -14.24
CA VAL A 164 7.05 -4.71 -13.53
C VAL A 164 6.65 -3.24 -13.63
N ALA A 165 5.42 -2.95 -13.20
CA ALA A 165 4.93 -1.62 -12.89
C ALA A 165 4.68 -1.48 -11.37
N GLN A 166 3.63 -0.75 -10.95
CA GLN A 166 3.28 -0.52 -9.55
C GLN A 166 2.83 -1.80 -8.81
N ALA A 167 2.85 -1.76 -7.47
CA ALA A 167 2.46 -2.87 -6.58
C ALA A 167 3.11 -4.22 -6.93
N ALA A 168 4.42 -4.17 -7.21
CA ALA A 168 5.20 -5.35 -7.58
C ALA A 168 6.52 -5.44 -6.79
N PRO A 169 6.46 -5.58 -5.44
CA PRO A 169 7.64 -5.46 -4.59
C PRO A 169 8.65 -6.59 -4.86
N PHE A 170 9.92 -6.21 -4.86
CA PHE A 170 11.06 -7.10 -4.92
C PHE A 170 11.87 -6.95 -3.63
N ARG A 171 11.62 -7.82 -2.65
CA ARG A 171 12.13 -7.66 -1.28
C ARG A 171 13.07 -8.78 -0.89
N ARG A 172 14.13 -8.45 -0.15
CA ARG A 172 14.96 -9.48 0.51
C ARG A 172 15.52 -10.51 -0.49
N MET A 173 15.94 -10.08 -1.67
CA MET A 173 16.44 -10.95 -2.73
C MET A 173 17.97 -10.89 -2.80
N HIS A 174 18.62 -12.02 -3.12
CA HIS A 174 20.03 -12.04 -3.51
C HIS A 174 20.17 -12.45 -4.96
N ILE A 175 20.48 -11.51 -5.84
CA ILE A 175 20.72 -11.77 -7.26
C ILE A 175 22.21 -11.90 -7.49
N LYS A 176 22.66 -13.13 -7.75
CA LYS A 176 24.04 -13.43 -8.12
C LYS A 176 24.26 -13.22 -9.62
N GLY A 177 24.05 -11.97 -10.03
CA GLY A 177 24.02 -11.52 -11.41
C GLY A 177 23.46 -10.11 -11.54
N GLY A 178 23.13 -9.71 -12.77
CA GLY A 178 22.41 -8.47 -13.05
C GLY A 178 20.90 -8.60 -12.82
N LEU A 179 20.22 -7.45 -12.77
CA LEU A 179 18.76 -7.36 -12.70
C LEU A 179 18.26 -6.39 -13.77
N ASN A 180 17.55 -6.90 -14.77
CA ASN A 180 16.89 -6.10 -15.81
C ASN A 180 15.46 -5.78 -15.37
N LEU A 181 15.08 -4.50 -15.38
CA LEU A 181 13.75 -4.05 -14.98
C LEU A 181 12.86 -3.69 -16.18
N ALA A 182 13.38 -3.77 -17.40
CA ALA A 182 12.61 -3.51 -18.61
C ALA A 182 12.10 -4.82 -19.24
N PRO A 183 10.94 -4.78 -19.91
CA PRO A 183 10.47 -5.89 -20.72
C PRO A 183 11.41 -6.11 -21.90
N ASP A 184 11.31 -7.29 -22.52
CA ASP A 184 12.00 -7.52 -23.79
C ASP A 184 11.58 -6.47 -24.84
N GLY A 185 12.56 -5.87 -25.51
CA GLY A 185 12.33 -4.78 -26.48
C GLY A 185 12.21 -3.37 -25.90
N TYR A 186 12.34 -3.17 -24.59
CA TYR A 186 12.33 -1.85 -23.93
C TYR A 186 11.03 -1.05 -24.13
N GLY A 187 9.89 -1.74 -24.17
CA GLY A 187 8.58 -1.10 -24.13
C GLY A 187 8.34 -0.29 -22.85
N TRP A 188 7.20 0.41 -22.79
CA TRP A 188 6.87 1.24 -21.64
C TRP A 188 6.80 0.43 -20.35
N ALA A 189 7.34 0.99 -19.26
CA ALA A 189 7.32 0.39 -17.94
C ALA A 189 7.31 1.49 -16.88
N SER A 190 6.53 1.28 -15.80
CA SER A 190 6.26 2.30 -14.77
C SER A 190 6.37 1.72 -13.35
N GLY A 191 7.45 1.01 -13.11
CA GLY A 191 7.83 0.50 -11.79
C GLY A 191 8.35 1.62 -10.90
N GLY A 192 8.92 1.31 -9.74
CA GLY A 192 9.00 0.01 -9.12
C GLY A 192 9.67 0.14 -7.75
N TYR A 193 9.75 -0.98 -7.03
CA TYR A 193 10.17 -0.99 -5.64
C TYR A 193 11.12 -2.15 -5.32
N ILE A 194 12.33 -1.83 -4.85
CA ILE A 194 13.32 -2.79 -4.34
C ILE A 194 13.66 -2.43 -2.89
N ALA A 195 13.66 -3.42 -1.99
CA ALA A 195 14.11 -3.22 -0.61
C ALA A 195 14.81 -4.43 -0.01
N ASP A 196 15.79 -4.18 0.86
CA ASP A 196 16.54 -5.24 1.56
C ASP A 196 17.23 -6.23 0.62
N CYS A 197 17.58 -5.81 -0.59
CA CYS A 197 18.11 -6.68 -1.64
C CYS A 197 19.63 -6.53 -1.81
N ARG A 198 20.26 -7.60 -2.27
CA ARG A 198 21.64 -7.60 -2.77
C ARG A 198 21.62 -8.03 -4.23
N ILE A 199 22.08 -7.16 -5.13
CA ILE A 199 22.27 -7.45 -6.54
C ILE A 199 23.77 -7.36 -6.81
N ASP A 200 24.43 -8.50 -7.01
CA ASP A 200 25.89 -8.55 -7.16
C ASP A 200 26.37 -7.87 -8.46
N GLY A 201 25.53 -7.87 -9.49
CA GLY A 201 25.78 -7.18 -10.76
C GLY A 201 25.12 -5.80 -10.87
N THR A 202 24.89 -5.38 -12.10
CA THR A 202 24.27 -4.09 -12.42
C THR A 202 22.76 -4.22 -12.51
N VAL A 203 22.04 -3.27 -11.91
CA VAL A 203 20.61 -3.07 -12.16
C VAL A 203 20.44 -2.23 -13.42
N GLY A 204 19.65 -2.72 -14.37
CA GLY A 204 19.36 -2.09 -15.67
C GLY A 204 17.89 -1.69 -15.79
N PRO A 205 17.53 -0.41 -15.54
CA PRO A 205 16.15 0.04 -15.67
C PRO A 205 15.70 0.24 -17.12
N TYR A 206 16.61 0.68 -18.00
CA TYR A 206 16.37 0.99 -19.41
C TYR A 206 15.17 1.93 -19.61
N SER A 207 14.01 1.42 -20.02
CA SER A 207 12.79 2.19 -20.30
C SER A 207 11.93 2.49 -19.07
N GLN A 208 12.27 1.96 -17.89
CA GLN A 208 11.56 2.26 -16.65
C GLN A 208 11.53 3.76 -16.37
N GLN A 209 10.34 4.33 -16.27
CA GLN A 209 10.12 5.75 -16.07
C GLN A 209 10.73 6.25 -14.74
N GLN A 210 10.49 5.50 -13.66
CA GLN A 210 10.94 5.81 -12.31
C GLN A 210 11.26 4.53 -11.54
N TRP A 211 11.90 4.66 -10.38
CA TRP A 211 12.13 3.55 -9.46
C TRP A 211 12.50 4.03 -8.06
N TYR A 212 12.11 3.27 -7.04
CA TYR A 212 12.60 3.43 -5.68
C TYR A 212 13.36 2.20 -5.20
N THR A 213 14.58 2.41 -4.71
CA THR A 213 15.38 1.36 -4.07
C THR A 213 15.81 1.82 -2.68
N ARG A 214 15.60 1.00 -1.66
CA ARG A 214 16.10 1.31 -0.31
C ARG A 214 16.84 0.17 0.36
N ASP A 215 17.72 0.53 1.28
CA ASP A 215 18.38 -0.39 2.21
C ASP A 215 18.93 -1.65 1.55
N SER A 216 19.61 -1.45 0.42
CA SER A 216 20.02 -2.51 -0.49
C SER A 216 21.49 -2.34 -0.87
N SER A 217 22.04 -3.32 -1.58
CA SER A 217 23.38 -3.27 -2.16
C SER A 217 23.30 -3.63 -3.63
N VAL A 218 23.87 -2.80 -4.50
CA VAL A 218 23.94 -3.04 -5.94
C VAL A 218 25.39 -2.96 -6.42
N GLY A 219 25.80 -3.83 -7.34
CA GLY A 219 27.11 -3.74 -7.99
C GLY A 219 27.22 -2.51 -8.89
N GLY A 220 26.10 -2.03 -9.42
CA GLY A 220 25.99 -0.77 -10.14
C GLY A 220 24.56 -0.49 -10.60
N TRP A 221 24.36 0.69 -11.19
CA TRP A 221 23.07 1.12 -11.74
C TRP A 221 23.27 1.74 -13.13
N ASN A 222 22.55 1.24 -14.13
CA ASN A 222 22.86 1.50 -15.54
C ASN A 222 22.43 2.88 -16.05
N ASN A 223 21.18 3.29 -15.79
CA ASN A 223 20.61 4.53 -16.34
C ASN A 223 19.41 5.04 -15.53
N ALA A 224 18.94 6.25 -15.86
CA ALA A 224 17.70 6.83 -15.36
C ALA A 224 16.86 7.40 -16.51
N VAL A 225 15.53 7.49 -16.30
CA VAL A 225 14.59 8.12 -17.23
C VAL A 225 14.02 9.40 -16.63
N TRP A 226 13.14 9.34 -15.64
CA TRP A 226 12.54 10.53 -15.01
C TRP A 226 12.84 10.67 -13.52
N ASN A 227 12.75 9.59 -12.73
CA ASN A 227 12.91 9.68 -11.27
C ASN A 227 13.47 8.40 -10.66
N MET A 228 14.80 8.31 -10.50
CA MET A 228 15.43 7.14 -9.87
C MET A 228 15.91 7.53 -8.48
N VAL A 229 15.25 6.98 -7.44
CA VAL A 229 15.44 7.40 -6.05
C VAL A 229 16.04 6.28 -5.20
N PHE A 230 17.03 6.63 -4.38
CA PHE A 230 17.77 5.72 -3.51
C PHE A 230 17.84 6.27 -2.08
N SER A 231 17.64 5.41 -1.09
CA SER A 231 17.97 5.73 0.30
C SER A 231 18.61 4.53 1.01
N GLY A 232 19.77 4.70 1.63
CA GLY A 232 20.43 3.58 2.30
C GLY A 232 20.98 2.52 1.33
N VAL A 233 21.27 2.88 0.08
CA VAL A 233 21.72 1.94 -0.94
C VAL A 233 23.24 1.98 -1.10
N GLU A 234 23.89 0.85 -0.86
CA GLU A 234 25.29 0.65 -1.19
C GLU A 234 25.45 0.46 -2.70
N GLY A 235 26.41 1.17 -3.31
CA GLY A 235 26.64 1.13 -4.75
C GLY A 235 25.64 1.94 -5.60
N ALA A 236 24.70 2.67 -4.97
CA ALA A 236 23.86 3.63 -5.69
C ALA A 236 24.70 4.74 -6.35
N PRO A 237 24.24 5.27 -7.51
CA PRO A 237 24.87 6.41 -8.13
C PRO A 237 24.78 7.64 -7.23
N ALA A 238 25.76 8.55 -7.33
CA ALA A 238 25.73 9.80 -6.59
C ALA A 238 24.55 10.68 -7.01
N GLN A 239 24.08 11.51 -6.07
CA GLN A 239 23.07 12.54 -6.31
C GLN A 239 23.45 13.39 -7.54
N SER A 240 22.56 13.50 -8.53
CA SER A 240 22.83 14.23 -9.77
C SER A 240 21.60 14.82 -10.47
N PHE A 241 20.43 14.75 -9.83
CA PHE A 241 19.23 15.43 -10.33
C PHE A 241 19.53 16.92 -10.63
N PRO A 242 19.13 17.47 -11.80
CA PRO A 242 18.13 16.91 -12.72
C PRO A 242 18.66 15.95 -13.80
N ASP A 243 19.95 15.89 -14.07
CA ASP A 243 20.48 15.11 -15.21
C ASP A 243 21.84 14.45 -14.90
N PRO A 244 21.92 13.10 -14.85
CA PRO A 244 20.78 12.17 -14.85
C PRO A 244 19.89 12.36 -13.59
N PRO A 245 18.58 12.04 -13.65
CA PRO A 245 17.66 12.30 -12.54
C PRO A 245 17.76 11.28 -11.40
N TYR A 246 18.95 11.20 -10.77
CA TYR A 246 19.20 10.42 -9.57
C TYR A 246 18.96 11.27 -8.32
N THR A 247 18.07 10.79 -7.45
CA THR A 247 17.92 11.27 -6.07
C THR A 247 18.55 10.26 -5.11
N THR A 248 19.63 10.60 -4.42
CA THR A 248 20.37 9.64 -3.59
C THR A 248 20.58 10.16 -2.17
N LEU A 249 20.01 9.46 -1.20
CA LEU A 249 20.20 9.67 0.23
C LEU A 249 21.13 8.57 0.77
N ASP A 250 22.07 8.94 1.63
CA ASP A 250 23.03 7.98 2.19
C ASP A 250 22.35 6.91 3.06
N THR A 251 21.29 7.29 3.76
CA THR A 251 20.52 6.41 4.65
C THR A 251 19.01 6.58 4.45
N THR A 252 18.25 5.53 4.76
CA THR A 252 16.81 5.64 5.00
C THR A 252 16.59 6.07 6.46
N PRO A 253 15.89 7.19 6.76
CA PRO A 253 15.85 7.73 8.11
C PRO A 253 15.36 6.74 9.18
N VAL A 254 14.27 6.02 8.86
CA VAL A 254 13.78 4.89 9.66
C VAL A 254 13.21 3.87 8.67
N SER A 255 13.54 2.60 8.86
CA SER A 255 12.91 1.51 8.13
C SER A 255 12.70 0.31 9.05
N ARG A 256 11.74 -0.54 8.71
CA ARG A 256 11.50 -1.82 9.37
C ARG A 256 11.11 -2.80 8.29
N GLU A 257 11.88 -3.87 8.09
CA GLU A 257 11.57 -4.79 7.01
C GLU A 257 10.24 -5.53 7.25
N LYS A 258 9.59 -5.88 6.15
CA LYS A 258 8.28 -6.53 6.15
C LYS A 258 8.34 -7.87 6.89
N PRO A 259 7.34 -8.20 7.72
CA PRO A 259 7.16 -9.56 8.21
C PRO A 259 7.06 -10.58 7.07
N PHE A 260 7.62 -11.76 7.28
CA PHE A 260 7.54 -12.85 6.30
C PHE A 260 7.42 -14.22 6.98
N LEU A 261 6.75 -15.14 6.30
CA LEU A 261 6.62 -16.53 6.71
C LEU A 261 7.91 -17.28 6.39
N TYR A 262 8.37 -18.11 7.31
CA TYR A 262 9.53 -18.99 7.11
C TYR A 262 9.36 -20.31 7.88
N LEU A 263 10.25 -21.26 7.63
CA LEU A 263 10.34 -22.53 8.35
C LEU A 263 11.51 -22.53 9.32
N ASP A 264 11.22 -22.89 10.57
CA ASP A 264 12.22 -23.29 11.56
C ASP A 264 12.15 -24.82 11.73
N GLY A 265 13.02 -25.54 11.02
CA GLY A 265 12.84 -26.98 10.82
C GLY A 265 11.58 -27.28 10.01
N ALA A 266 10.59 -27.90 10.65
CA ALA A 266 9.28 -28.18 10.04
C ALA A 266 8.18 -27.19 10.46
N ASP A 267 8.47 -26.31 11.42
CA ASP A 267 7.47 -25.43 12.00
C ASP A 267 7.40 -24.10 11.24
N TYR A 268 6.18 -23.71 10.85
CA TYR A 268 5.94 -22.39 10.30
C TYR A 268 6.04 -21.32 11.39
N LYS A 269 6.79 -20.27 11.08
CA LYS A 269 6.92 -19.07 11.91
C LYS A 269 6.84 -17.82 11.04
N VAL A 270 6.44 -16.71 11.65
CA VAL A 270 6.51 -15.38 11.03
C VAL A 270 7.65 -14.62 11.69
N PHE A 271 8.66 -14.25 10.90
CA PHE A 271 9.75 -13.40 11.37
C PHE A 271 9.33 -11.95 11.32
N LEU A 272 9.61 -11.20 12.39
CA LEU A 272 9.30 -9.80 12.60
C LEU A 272 10.61 -9.01 12.69
N PRO A 273 11.13 -8.48 11.58
CA PRO A 273 12.37 -7.72 11.57
C PRO A 273 12.34 -6.53 12.54
N GLU A 274 13.49 -6.26 13.17
CA GLU A 274 13.70 -5.10 14.03
C GLU A 274 13.66 -3.79 13.22
N LYS A 275 13.20 -2.70 13.84
CA LYS A 275 13.29 -1.35 13.28
C LYS A 275 14.76 -0.91 13.20
N ARG A 276 15.19 -0.32 12.09
CA ARG A 276 16.49 0.33 11.91
C ARG A 276 16.30 1.84 11.77
N VAL A 277 17.25 2.59 12.31
CA VAL A 277 17.34 4.05 12.16
C VAL A 277 18.59 4.34 11.35
N ASN A 278 18.51 5.29 10.41
CA ASN A 278 19.56 5.59 9.45
C ASN A 278 20.05 4.31 8.74
N ALA A 279 19.10 3.53 8.23
CA ALA A 279 19.37 2.24 7.61
C ALA A 279 20.19 2.42 6.33
N ARG A 280 21.13 1.50 6.13
CA ARG A 280 21.94 1.38 4.92
C ARG A 280 22.30 -0.10 4.72
N GLY A 281 22.21 -0.56 3.49
CA GLY A 281 22.44 -1.96 3.13
C GLY A 281 21.41 -2.93 3.71
N THR A 282 21.58 -4.21 3.38
CA THR A 282 20.66 -5.27 3.77
C THR A 282 20.66 -5.58 5.27
N THR A 283 19.56 -6.10 5.79
CA THR A 283 19.41 -6.61 7.17
C THR A 283 20.10 -7.95 7.41
N TRP A 284 20.39 -8.69 6.35
CA TRP A 284 20.81 -10.09 6.40
C TRP A 284 22.22 -10.33 5.86
N GLY A 285 22.84 -9.33 5.24
CA GLY A 285 24.20 -9.45 4.66
C GLY A 285 25.33 -9.60 5.69
N SER A 286 25.09 -9.28 6.96
CA SER A 286 26.07 -9.34 8.06
C SER A 286 25.78 -10.45 9.09
N GLY A 287 24.93 -11.42 8.73
CA GLY A 287 24.57 -12.56 9.58
C GLY A 287 23.07 -12.69 9.79
N THR A 288 22.66 -13.32 10.89
CA THR A 288 21.25 -13.50 11.23
C THR A 288 20.55 -12.15 11.34
N PRO A 289 19.44 -11.92 10.62
CA PRO A 289 18.68 -10.68 10.74
C PRO A 289 18.18 -10.52 12.18
N ARG A 290 18.16 -9.29 12.69
CA ARG A 290 17.61 -8.99 14.02
C ARG A 290 16.09 -8.88 13.96
N GLY A 291 15.42 -9.48 14.94
CA GLY A 291 13.96 -9.53 15.01
C GLY A 291 13.46 -10.61 15.95
N GLU A 292 12.15 -10.82 15.95
CA GLU A 292 11.46 -11.84 16.74
C GLU A 292 10.73 -12.82 15.82
N SER A 293 10.67 -14.10 16.18
CA SER A 293 9.89 -15.10 15.44
C SER A 293 8.64 -15.50 16.24
N LEU A 294 7.47 -15.27 15.66
CA LEU A 294 6.21 -15.74 16.22
C LEU A 294 5.82 -17.09 15.60
N PRO A 295 5.50 -18.12 16.39
CA PRO A 295 5.00 -19.38 15.84
C PRO A 295 3.62 -19.20 15.21
N LEU A 296 3.32 -20.03 14.19
CA LEU A 296 2.06 -19.92 13.44
C LEU A 296 0.82 -20.16 14.32
N ASP A 297 0.94 -20.88 15.44
CA ASP A 297 -0.13 -21.04 16.43
C ASP A 297 -0.52 -19.74 17.16
N ARG A 298 0.22 -18.64 16.96
CA ARG A 298 -0.14 -17.28 17.37
C ARG A 298 -0.95 -16.52 16.31
N PHE A 299 -1.23 -17.14 15.17
CA PHE A 299 -1.98 -16.54 14.07
C PHE A 299 -3.27 -17.30 13.83
N TYR A 300 -4.37 -16.58 13.66
CA TYR A 300 -5.53 -17.12 12.99
C TYR A 300 -5.26 -17.17 11.49
N VAL A 301 -5.23 -18.37 10.93
CA VAL A 301 -5.03 -18.61 9.49
C VAL A 301 -6.37 -18.44 8.78
N ALA A 302 -6.63 -17.22 8.32
CA ALA A 302 -7.87 -16.86 7.64
C ALA A 302 -7.89 -17.43 6.22
N LYS A 303 -9.05 -17.97 5.82
CA LYS A 303 -9.34 -18.48 4.48
C LYS A 303 -10.59 -17.79 3.93
N PRO A 304 -10.74 -17.65 2.60
CA PRO A 304 -11.95 -17.07 2.01
C PRO A 304 -13.22 -17.72 2.55
N GLY A 305 -14.25 -16.91 2.81
CA GLY A 305 -15.50 -17.33 3.43
C GLY A 305 -15.59 -17.08 4.94
N VAL A 306 -14.47 -16.72 5.60
CA VAL A 306 -14.52 -16.18 6.97
C VAL A 306 -15.13 -14.78 6.98
N ASP A 307 -15.94 -14.48 7.99
CA ASP A 307 -16.53 -13.16 8.17
C ASP A 307 -15.64 -12.22 9.02
N ALA A 308 -15.89 -10.91 8.90
CA ALA A 308 -15.17 -9.89 9.65
C ALA A 308 -15.34 -10.05 11.17
N ALA A 309 -16.50 -10.54 11.64
CA ALA A 309 -16.74 -10.80 13.05
C ALA A 309 -15.78 -11.86 13.62
N THR A 310 -15.49 -12.92 12.88
CA THR A 310 -14.53 -13.97 13.26
C THR A 310 -13.10 -13.43 13.25
N LEU A 311 -12.73 -12.61 12.26
CA LEU A 311 -11.42 -11.95 12.22
C LEU A 311 -11.21 -11.05 13.45
N ASN A 312 -12.23 -10.27 13.81
CA ASN A 312 -12.19 -9.42 15.01
C ASN A 312 -12.16 -10.23 16.29
N ALA A 313 -12.90 -11.34 16.37
CA ALA A 313 -12.85 -12.25 17.51
C ALA A 313 -11.45 -12.87 17.69
N ALA A 314 -10.76 -13.24 16.61
CA ALA A 314 -9.39 -13.74 16.69
C ALA A 314 -8.41 -12.68 17.22
N LEU A 315 -8.50 -11.44 16.72
CA LEU A 315 -7.69 -10.32 17.19
C LEU A 315 -7.96 -10.02 18.68
N ALA A 316 -9.23 -10.01 19.09
CA ALA A 316 -9.64 -9.80 20.47
C ALA A 316 -9.16 -10.93 21.42
N GLN A 317 -9.05 -12.16 20.91
CA GLN A 317 -8.52 -13.31 21.65
C GLN A 317 -6.99 -13.28 21.83
N GLY A 318 -6.27 -12.37 21.18
CA GLY A 318 -4.82 -12.28 21.28
C GLY A 318 -4.05 -12.92 20.12
N LEU A 319 -4.74 -13.41 19.09
CA LEU A 319 -4.11 -13.92 17.86
C LEU A 319 -3.74 -12.75 16.92
N ASN A 320 -2.80 -13.02 16.04
CA ASN A 320 -2.52 -12.24 14.83
C ASN A 320 -3.36 -12.78 13.66
N LEU A 321 -3.33 -12.13 12.51
CA LEU A 321 -3.98 -12.61 11.29
C LEU A 321 -2.95 -12.99 10.22
N LEU A 322 -3.07 -14.21 9.68
CA LEU A 322 -2.44 -14.60 8.43
C LEU A 322 -3.55 -14.79 7.38
N LEU A 323 -3.62 -13.88 6.41
CA LEU A 323 -4.61 -13.91 5.34
C LEU A 323 -4.06 -14.76 4.19
N THR A 324 -4.63 -15.94 3.97
CA THR A 324 -4.24 -16.83 2.87
C THR A 324 -4.79 -16.33 1.54
N PRO A 325 -4.24 -16.75 0.38
CA PRO A 325 -4.61 -16.16 -0.91
C PRO A 325 -6.09 -16.37 -1.25
N GLY A 326 -6.81 -15.26 -1.46
CA GLY A 326 -8.20 -15.23 -1.93
C GLY A 326 -8.88 -13.89 -1.68
N ILE A 327 -10.18 -13.80 -1.95
CA ILE A 327 -11.00 -12.59 -1.78
C ILE A 327 -11.88 -12.74 -0.54
N TYR A 328 -11.91 -11.70 0.29
CA TYR A 328 -12.59 -11.65 1.59
C TYR A 328 -13.58 -10.49 1.58
N HIS A 329 -14.87 -10.81 1.63
CA HIS A 329 -15.94 -9.81 1.76
C HIS A 329 -16.18 -9.47 3.24
N LEU A 330 -16.25 -8.18 3.55
CA LEU A 330 -16.30 -7.66 4.91
C LEU A 330 -17.55 -6.80 5.11
N ASP A 331 -18.46 -7.25 5.97
CA ASP A 331 -19.69 -6.52 6.32
C ASP A 331 -19.46 -5.36 7.30
N ARG A 332 -18.28 -5.33 7.94
CA ARG A 332 -17.82 -4.35 8.91
C ARG A 332 -16.28 -4.29 8.89
N PRO A 333 -15.66 -3.27 9.49
CA PRO A 333 -14.21 -3.19 9.55
C PRO A 333 -13.58 -4.36 10.31
N VAL A 334 -12.41 -4.79 9.83
CA VAL A 334 -11.46 -5.54 10.66
C VAL A 334 -10.80 -4.55 11.61
N GLU A 335 -10.98 -4.76 12.91
CA GLU A 335 -10.55 -3.86 13.98
C GLU A 335 -9.29 -4.38 14.67
N VAL A 336 -8.15 -3.75 14.38
CA VAL A 336 -6.85 -4.08 14.97
C VAL A 336 -6.61 -3.22 16.20
N GLY A 337 -7.08 -3.71 17.36
CA GLY A 337 -7.07 -2.94 18.62
C GLY A 337 -5.90 -3.22 19.57
N ARG A 338 -5.09 -4.26 19.32
CA ARG A 338 -4.02 -4.70 20.23
C ARG A 338 -2.64 -4.27 19.70
N ALA A 339 -1.82 -3.68 20.57
CA ALA A 339 -0.42 -3.38 20.25
C ALA A 339 0.34 -4.62 19.75
N ASN A 340 1.29 -4.42 18.84
CA ASN A 340 2.10 -5.46 18.19
C ASN A 340 1.30 -6.51 17.40
N SER A 341 0.03 -6.24 17.07
CA SER A 341 -0.73 -7.14 16.18
C SER A 341 -0.13 -7.18 14.79
N VAL A 342 -0.07 -8.36 14.21
CA VAL A 342 0.40 -8.58 12.84
C VAL A 342 -0.78 -9.02 11.98
N VAL A 343 -0.95 -8.35 10.84
CA VAL A 343 -1.82 -8.78 9.74
C VAL A 343 -0.93 -8.97 8.53
N LEU A 344 -0.65 -10.23 8.21
CA LEU A 344 0.20 -10.62 7.09
C LEU A 344 -0.64 -11.30 6.00
N GLY A 345 -0.51 -10.86 4.77
CA GLY A 345 -1.12 -11.49 3.60
C GLY A 345 -0.14 -12.33 2.79
N LEU A 346 -0.64 -13.41 2.20
CA LEU A 346 0.09 -14.27 1.26
C LEU A 346 -0.66 -14.29 -0.08
N GLY A 347 0.05 -14.08 -1.20
CA GLY A 347 -0.55 -14.18 -2.53
C GLY A 347 -1.64 -13.16 -2.83
N TYR A 348 -1.47 -11.90 -2.39
CA TYR A 348 -2.42 -10.80 -2.63
C TYR A 348 -3.85 -11.08 -2.12
N PRO A 349 -4.04 -11.49 -0.85
CA PRO A 349 -5.37 -11.61 -0.30
C PRO A 349 -6.05 -10.24 -0.41
N THR A 350 -7.29 -10.25 -0.86
CA THR A 350 -8.02 -9.04 -1.24
C THR A 350 -9.19 -8.84 -0.29
N LEU A 351 -9.22 -7.71 0.40
CA LEU A 351 -10.30 -7.32 1.30
C LEU A 351 -11.28 -6.42 0.57
N VAL A 352 -12.55 -6.84 0.47
CA VAL A 352 -13.63 -6.08 -0.17
C VAL A 352 -14.62 -5.65 0.91
N PRO A 353 -14.67 -4.35 1.29
CA PRO A 353 -15.69 -3.89 2.19
C PRO A 353 -17.04 -3.80 1.49
N ASP A 354 -18.04 -4.47 2.04
CA ASP A 354 -19.41 -4.42 1.58
C ASP A 354 -20.15 -3.24 2.24
N ASN A 355 -21.26 -2.81 1.61
CA ASN A 355 -22.20 -1.84 2.18
C ASN A 355 -21.59 -0.48 2.58
N GLY A 356 -20.44 -0.11 2.00
CA GLY A 356 -19.73 1.14 2.30
C GLY A 356 -18.99 1.13 3.64
N ALA A 357 -18.69 -0.05 4.19
CA ALA A 357 -17.86 -0.19 5.38
C ALA A 357 -16.41 0.26 5.13
N THR A 358 -15.69 0.63 6.19
CA THR A 358 -14.22 0.66 6.13
C THR A 358 -13.71 -0.78 6.13
N ALA A 359 -12.72 -1.13 5.33
CA ALA A 359 -12.18 -2.50 5.31
C ALA A 359 -11.39 -2.80 6.59
N MET A 360 -10.54 -1.85 7.03
CA MET A 360 -9.71 -2.04 8.22
C MET A 360 -9.52 -0.75 9.01
N LYS A 361 -9.59 -0.87 10.34
CA LYS A 361 -9.30 0.19 11.30
C LYS A 361 -8.26 -0.27 12.31
N VAL A 362 -7.21 0.52 12.50
CA VAL A 362 -6.18 0.29 13.53
C VAL A 362 -6.40 1.29 14.67
N ALA A 363 -6.34 0.83 15.91
CA ALA A 363 -6.38 1.71 17.07
C ALA A 363 -5.08 2.52 17.23
N ASP A 364 -5.08 3.55 18.09
CA ASP A 364 -3.87 4.33 18.41
C ASP A 364 -2.93 3.54 19.35
N VAL A 365 -2.30 2.50 18.82
CA VAL A 365 -1.48 1.54 19.57
C VAL A 365 -0.15 1.27 18.88
N ASP A 366 0.86 0.91 19.68
CA ASP A 366 2.21 0.62 19.19
C ASP A 366 2.27 -0.60 18.27
N GLY A 367 3.19 -0.55 17.31
CA GLY A 367 3.82 -1.73 16.74
C GLY A 367 2.97 -2.60 15.84
N VAL A 368 1.77 -2.16 15.45
CA VAL A 368 0.96 -2.91 14.49
C VAL A 368 1.70 -3.05 13.17
N ARG A 369 1.62 -4.23 12.55
CA ARG A 369 2.25 -4.51 11.25
C ARG A 369 1.21 -4.97 10.25
N LEU A 370 0.90 -4.13 9.28
CA LEU A 370 0.04 -4.45 8.15
C LEU A 370 0.92 -4.76 6.93
N ALA A 371 0.80 -5.95 6.36
CA ALA A 371 1.72 -6.40 5.33
C ALA A 371 1.07 -7.26 4.23
N GLY A 372 1.26 -6.89 2.96
CA GLY A 372 1.09 -7.78 1.81
C GLY A 372 -0.35 -8.13 1.44
N PHE A 373 -1.26 -7.17 1.44
CA PHE A 373 -2.66 -7.38 1.05
C PHE A 373 -3.22 -6.23 0.21
N LEU A 374 -4.27 -6.52 -0.56
CA LEU A 374 -5.01 -5.55 -1.37
C LEU A 374 -6.32 -5.22 -0.66
N ILE A 375 -6.71 -3.95 -0.63
CA ILE A 375 -8.09 -3.54 -0.33
C ILE A 375 -8.74 -3.12 -1.65
N ASP A 376 -9.85 -3.73 -2.01
CA ASP A 376 -10.56 -3.46 -3.26
C ASP A 376 -11.93 -2.89 -2.94
N ALA A 377 -12.19 -1.65 -3.34
CA ALA A 377 -13.39 -0.92 -2.94
C ALA A 377 -14.67 -1.59 -3.48
N GLY A 378 -15.65 -1.80 -2.59
CA GLY A 378 -16.98 -2.23 -2.99
C GLY A 378 -17.75 -1.17 -3.79
N PRO A 379 -18.87 -1.55 -4.43
CA PRO A 379 -19.67 -0.65 -5.28
C PRO A 379 -20.38 0.45 -4.50
N VAL A 380 -20.65 0.22 -3.21
CA VAL A 380 -21.20 1.23 -2.30
C VAL A 380 -20.05 2.05 -1.73
N ASN A 381 -20.14 3.38 -1.85
CA ASN A 381 -19.08 4.28 -1.42
C ASN A 381 -18.73 4.10 0.06
N SER A 382 -17.48 3.74 0.32
CA SER A 382 -16.90 3.74 1.66
C SER A 382 -16.38 5.14 2.01
N VAL A 383 -16.60 5.62 3.23
CA VAL A 383 -16.02 6.92 3.64
C VAL A 383 -14.49 6.82 3.67
N THR A 384 -13.98 5.75 4.27
CA THR A 384 -12.57 5.37 4.28
C THR A 384 -12.41 3.88 3.94
N LEU A 385 -11.29 3.47 3.34
CA LEU A 385 -10.98 2.04 3.13
C LEU A 385 -10.00 1.52 4.19
N LEU A 386 -8.96 2.29 4.51
CA LEU A 386 -8.03 2.04 5.60
C LEU A 386 -7.90 3.26 6.51
N GLU A 387 -8.01 3.05 7.82
CA GLU A 387 -7.78 4.07 8.85
C GLU A 387 -6.74 3.57 9.86
N VAL A 388 -5.61 4.28 9.98
CA VAL A 388 -4.53 3.99 10.95
C VAL A 388 -4.57 5.02 12.08
N GLY A 389 -5.05 4.59 13.24
CA GLY A 389 -5.40 5.47 14.35
C GLY A 389 -6.78 6.13 14.14
N PRO A 390 -7.57 6.35 15.19
CA PRO A 390 -8.81 7.12 15.09
C PRO A 390 -8.52 8.61 14.82
N GLU A 391 -9.51 9.34 14.32
CA GLU A 391 -9.44 10.81 14.26
C GLU A 391 -9.11 11.41 15.64
N GLY A 392 -8.16 12.35 15.67
CA GLY A 392 -7.67 12.94 16.92
C GLY A 392 -6.64 12.09 17.67
N ALA A 393 -6.13 11.00 17.07
CA ALA A 393 -4.97 10.28 17.56
C ALA A 393 -3.81 11.24 17.88
N SER A 394 -3.14 10.99 19.00
CA SER A 394 -2.11 11.89 19.52
C SER A 394 -1.02 11.16 20.30
N ALA A 395 -1.07 9.83 20.40
CA ALA A 395 -0.02 9.07 21.09
C ALA A 395 1.32 9.17 20.35
N ASP A 396 2.42 9.08 21.10
CA ASP A 396 3.77 8.95 20.55
C ASP A 396 4.09 7.47 20.36
N HIS A 397 4.46 7.11 19.13
CA HIS A 397 4.82 5.76 18.72
C HIS A 397 6.26 5.67 18.20
N ALA A 398 7.11 6.67 18.42
CA ALA A 398 8.45 6.73 17.85
C ALA A 398 9.31 5.48 18.13
N ALA A 399 9.17 4.89 19.32
CA ALA A 399 9.90 3.68 19.71
C ALA A 399 9.46 2.46 18.91
N ASN A 400 8.16 2.29 18.69
CA ASN A 400 7.57 1.13 18.03
C ASN A 400 6.38 1.54 17.17
N PRO A 401 6.63 2.16 16.00
CA PRO A 401 5.57 2.70 15.17
C PRO A 401 4.72 1.59 14.54
N THR A 402 3.50 1.93 14.14
CA THR A 402 2.74 1.09 13.20
C THR A 402 3.41 1.12 11.83
N THR A 403 3.48 -0.03 11.14
CA THR A 403 3.98 -0.14 9.76
C THR A 403 2.91 -0.61 8.80
N VAL A 404 2.86 -0.01 7.60
CA VAL A 404 2.02 -0.37 6.46
C VAL A 404 2.93 -0.70 5.28
N GLN A 405 2.98 -1.96 4.84
CA GLN A 405 3.98 -2.43 3.86
C GLN A 405 3.36 -3.33 2.80
N ASP A 406 3.53 -3.01 1.53
CA ASP A 406 2.88 -3.76 0.44
C ASP A 406 1.36 -3.88 0.67
N VAL A 407 0.75 -2.83 1.23
CA VAL A 407 -0.69 -2.69 1.33
C VAL A 407 -1.13 -1.84 0.15
N PHE A 408 -1.99 -2.38 -0.68
CA PHE A 408 -2.43 -1.75 -1.91
C PHE A 408 -3.90 -1.44 -1.82
N ILE A 409 -4.36 -0.41 -2.53
CA ILE A 409 -5.79 -0.07 -2.61
C ILE A 409 -6.18 0.11 -4.06
N ARG A 410 -7.28 -0.54 -4.46
CA ARG A 410 -7.92 -0.40 -5.78
C ARG A 410 -9.33 0.16 -5.64
N ILE A 411 -9.70 1.06 -6.55
CA ILE A 411 -11.06 1.62 -6.65
C ILE A 411 -11.54 1.51 -8.10
N GLY A 412 -12.31 0.47 -8.40
CA GLY A 412 -12.78 0.15 -9.74
C GLY A 412 -11.89 -0.85 -10.49
N GLY A 413 -12.16 -1.08 -11.77
CA GLY A 413 -11.38 -1.95 -12.66
C GLY A 413 -11.89 -3.40 -12.70
N ALA A 414 -12.28 -3.96 -11.55
CA ALA A 414 -12.93 -5.27 -11.43
C ALA A 414 -14.47 -5.16 -11.26
N GLY A 415 -15.07 -4.11 -11.84
CA GLY A 415 -16.41 -3.64 -11.53
C GLY A 415 -16.38 -2.26 -10.84
N PRO A 416 -17.53 -1.64 -10.58
CA PRO A 416 -17.58 -0.33 -9.94
C PRO A 416 -17.13 -0.44 -8.47
N GLY A 417 -16.23 0.45 -8.06
CA GLY A 417 -15.81 0.61 -6.67
C GLY A 417 -15.75 2.08 -6.31
N LYS A 418 -16.11 2.46 -5.07
CA LYS A 418 -16.09 3.87 -4.65
C LYS A 418 -15.56 4.05 -3.22
N ALA A 419 -14.78 5.10 -3.02
CA ALA A 419 -14.38 5.55 -1.70
C ALA A 419 -14.20 7.06 -1.67
N THR A 420 -14.56 7.72 -0.56
CA THR A 420 -14.33 9.16 -0.43
C THR A 420 -12.86 9.47 -0.17
N THR A 421 -12.24 8.77 0.78
CA THR A 421 -10.79 8.82 1.04
C THR A 421 -10.26 7.40 1.15
N SER A 422 -9.26 7.01 0.37
CA SER A 422 -8.82 5.61 0.39
C SER A 422 -8.08 5.26 1.68
N MET A 423 -7.06 6.04 2.05
CA MET A 423 -6.23 5.79 3.23
C MET A 423 -6.17 7.04 4.12
N VAL A 424 -6.39 6.88 5.42
CA VAL A 424 -6.24 7.93 6.42
C VAL A 424 -5.24 7.49 7.48
N ILE A 425 -4.23 8.31 7.72
CA ILE A 425 -3.17 8.07 8.70
C ILE A 425 -3.26 9.13 9.79
N ASN A 426 -3.81 8.74 10.93
CA ASN A 426 -3.95 9.61 12.11
C ASN A 426 -2.84 9.37 13.13
N SER A 427 -2.41 8.11 13.34
CA SER A 427 -1.36 7.81 14.32
C SER A 427 -0.01 8.40 13.93
N ASN A 428 0.62 9.07 14.88
CA ASN A 428 1.95 9.64 14.73
C ASN A 428 3.01 8.56 14.46
N HIS A 429 4.12 8.93 13.83
CA HIS A 429 5.27 8.07 13.54
C HIS A 429 4.99 6.86 12.64
N THR A 430 3.77 6.71 12.10
CA THR A 430 3.44 5.62 11.18
C THR A 430 4.45 5.55 10.05
N LEU A 431 4.93 4.34 9.75
CA LEU A 431 5.84 4.07 8.64
C LEU A 431 5.05 3.42 7.50
N ILE A 432 4.95 4.10 6.37
CA ILE A 432 4.36 3.53 5.15
C ILE A 432 5.51 3.20 4.21
N ASP A 433 5.69 1.91 3.92
CA ASP A 433 6.85 1.43 3.19
C ASP A 433 6.41 0.56 2.02
N HIS A 434 6.32 1.19 0.84
CA HIS A 434 5.64 0.72 -0.36
C HIS A 434 4.13 0.60 -0.23
N THR A 435 3.42 1.52 -0.90
CA THR A 435 1.97 1.46 -1.11
C THR A 435 1.64 1.91 -2.52
N TRP A 436 0.58 1.35 -3.08
CA TRP A 436 -0.03 1.83 -4.31
C TRP A 436 -1.53 2.01 -4.09
N ILE A 437 -1.98 3.25 -4.22
CA ILE A 437 -3.36 3.65 -3.99
C ILE A 437 -3.90 4.14 -5.32
N TRP A 438 -4.72 3.32 -5.96
CA TRP A 438 -5.05 3.46 -7.38
C TRP A 438 -6.55 3.53 -7.59
N ARG A 439 -7.04 4.71 -7.99
CA ARG A 439 -8.34 4.81 -8.63
C ARG A 439 -8.20 4.30 -10.06
N ALA A 440 -8.96 3.28 -10.42
CA ALA A 440 -8.76 2.61 -11.69
C ALA A 440 -8.94 3.54 -12.90
N ASP A 441 -7.98 3.53 -13.84
CA ASP A 441 -8.03 4.24 -15.13
C ASP A 441 -8.49 3.33 -16.29
N HIS A 442 -8.52 2.01 -16.08
CA HIS A 442 -8.95 1.01 -17.05
C HIS A 442 -9.61 -0.21 -16.37
N GLY A 443 -10.24 -1.06 -17.18
CA GLY A 443 -11.05 -2.19 -16.73
C GLY A 443 -12.53 -1.84 -16.63
N ASP A 444 -13.29 -2.71 -15.99
CA ASP A 444 -14.74 -2.54 -15.84
C ASP A 444 -15.08 -1.58 -14.69
N GLY A 445 -16.18 -0.84 -14.84
CA GLY A 445 -16.66 0.07 -13.79
C GLY A 445 -15.82 1.34 -13.60
N VAL A 446 -15.08 1.76 -14.62
CA VAL A 446 -14.25 2.98 -14.59
C VAL A 446 -14.96 4.18 -15.23
N GLY A 447 -14.76 5.36 -14.65
CA GLY A 447 -15.19 6.64 -15.19
C GLY A 447 -15.39 7.69 -14.09
N TRP A 448 -15.50 8.96 -14.48
CA TRP A 448 -15.43 10.11 -13.56
C TRP A 448 -16.35 9.96 -12.34
N GLU A 449 -17.58 9.51 -12.56
CA GLU A 449 -18.56 9.23 -11.51
C GLU A 449 -18.72 7.73 -11.19
N THR A 450 -18.27 6.82 -12.07
CA THR A 450 -18.49 5.37 -11.93
C THR A 450 -17.65 4.78 -10.81
N ASN A 451 -16.36 5.10 -10.77
CA ASN A 451 -15.43 4.74 -9.69
C ASN A 451 -14.87 5.98 -8.99
N ARG A 452 -15.74 6.98 -8.78
CA ARG A 452 -15.34 8.23 -8.13
C ARG A 452 -14.63 7.96 -6.80
N ALA A 453 -13.43 8.53 -6.68
CA ALA A 453 -12.67 8.59 -5.46
C ALA A 453 -12.00 9.97 -5.35
N ASP A 454 -12.46 10.77 -4.39
CA ASP A 454 -12.04 12.16 -4.29
C ASP A 454 -10.60 12.27 -3.76
N TYR A 455 -10.23 11.47 -2.74
CA TYR A 455 -8.94 11.59 -2.06
C TYR A 455 -8.22 10.25 -1.95
N GLY A 456 -6.93 10.21 -2.26
CA GLY A 456 -6.12 8.99 -2.13
C GLY A 456 -5.67 8.77 -0.70
N VAL A 457 -4.69 9.54 -0.25
CA VAL A 457 -4.09 9.45 1.08
C VAL A 457 -4.25 10.76 1.82
N ARG A 458 -4.75 10.71 3.06
CA ARG A 458 -4.72 11.83 4.01
C ARG A 458 -3.84 11.49 5.19
N VAL A 459 -2.81 12.30 5.42
CA VAL A 459 -1.87 12.13 6.54
C VAL A 459 -2.13 13.23 7.57
N ASN A 460 -2.79 12.89 8.66
CA ASN A 460 -3.06 13.79 9.79
C ASN A 460 -2.01 13.67 10.89
N GLY A 461 -1.44 12.47 11.09
CA GLY A 461 -0.44 12.22 12.12
C GLY A 461 0.89 12.94 11.87
N ASP A 462 1.53 13.33 12.95
CA ASP A 462 2.87 13.92 12.96
C ASP A 462 3.96 12.86 12.78
N ASP A 463 5.13 13.27 12.29
CA ASP A 463 6.35 12.45 12.19
C ASP A 463 6.17 11.16 11.36
N VAL A 464 5.13 11.10 10.53
CA VAL A 464 4.88 10.02 9.57
C VAL A 464 5.98 10.00 8.51
N LEU A 465 6.50 8.81 8.21
CA LEU A 465 7.48 8.60 7.15
C LEU A 465 6.89 7.68 6.09
N VAL A 466 6.96 8.12 4.84
CA VAL A 466 6.58 7.33 3.67
C VAL A 466 7.79 7.07 2.78
N THR A 467 8.04 5.81 2.46
CA THR A 467 9.12 5.35 1.57
C THR A 467 8.53 4.54 0.42
N GLY A 468 8.59 5.07 -0.81
CA GLY A 468 7.97 4.41 -1.97
C GLY A 468 6.46 4.64 -2.06
N LEU A 469 6.02 5.90 -2.21
CA LEU A 469 4.61 6.28 -2.34
C LEU A 469 4.15 6.31 -3.79
N PHE A 470 3.14 5.51 -4.14
CA PHE A 470 2.47 5.54 -5.45
C PHE A 470 0.98 5.84 -5.23
N VAL A 471 0.46 6.93 -5.79
CA VAL A 471 -0.97 7.31 -5.64
C VAL A 471 -1.47 7.94 -6.93
N GLU A 472 -2.57 7.43 -7.49
CA GLU A 472 -2.95 7.76 -8.87
C GLU A 472 -4.47 7.94 -9.08
N HIS A 473 -4.76 8.87 -10.00
CA HIS A 473 -6.02 9.11 -10.69
C HIS A 473 -7.19 9.60 -9.84
N PHE A 474 -6.96 10.13 -8.64
CA PHE A 474 -8.04 10.63 -7.81
C PHE A 474 -8.71 11.87 -8.41
N ASN A 475 -10.02 12.03 -8.15
CA ASN A 475 -10.77 13.16 -8.69
C ASN A 475 -10.30 14.51 -8.10
N LYS A 476 -9.71 14.51 -6.90
CA LYS A 476 -9.15 15.71 -6.25
C LYS A 476 -7.68 15.51 -5.86
N TYR A 477 -7.34 15.66 -4.57
CA TYR A 477 -5.96 15.52 -4.09
C TYR A 477 -5.64 14.03 -3.96
N ASP A 478 -4.64 13.57 -4.71
CA ASP A 478 -4.13 12.21 -4.57
C ASP A 478 -3.51 12.05 -3.18
N VAL A 479 -2.71 13.02 -2.72
CA VAL A 479 -2.16 13.08 -1.36
C VAL A 479 -2.46 14.43 -0.71
N GLU A 480 -2.97 14.40 0.51
CA GLU A 480 -3.17 15.57 1.38
C GLU A 480 -2.46 15.35 2.73
N TRP A 481 -1.41 16.14 2.98
CA TRP A 481 -0.60 16.08 4.18
C TRP A 481 -0.93 17.22 5.13
N ARG A 482 -1.31 16.89 6.37
CA ARG A 482 -1.77 17.82 7.40
C ARG A 482 -0.97 17.76 8.69
N GLY A 483 -0.33 16.62 8.98
CA GLY A 483 0.57 16.47 10.14
C GLY A 483 1.94 17.12 9.93
N ASP A 484 2.60 17.48 11.02
CA ASP A 484 3.89 18.15 11.03
C ASP A 484 5.06 17.16 11.05
N ARG A 485 6.25 17.59 10.61
CA ARG A 485 7.49 16.78 10.55
C ARG A 485 7.37 15.51 9.68
N GLY A 486 6.42 15.52 8.77
CA GLY A 486 6.22 14.46 7.80
C GLY A 486 7.35 14.35 6.80
N ARG A 487 7.65 13.13 6.36
CA ARG A 487 8.70 12.86 5.36
C ARG A 487 8.24 11.90 4.27
N THR A 488 8.59 12.19 3.02
CA THR A 488 8.35 11.30 1.86
C THR A 488 9.63 11.08 1.06
N VAL A 489 10.12 9.85 0.97
CA VAL A 489 11.20 9.47 0.06
C VAL A 489 10.60 8.66 -1.08
N PHE A 490 10.70 9.22 -2.29
CA PHE A 490 10.03 8.78 -3.51
C PHE A 490 8.51 9.00 -3.49
N PHE A 491 8.02 9.72 -4.50
CA PHE A 491 6.60 9.78 -4.86
C PHE A 491 6.42 9.65 -6.36
N GLN A 492 5.43 8.85 -6.77
CA GLN A 492 4.95 8.79 -8.13
C GLN A 492 3.42 8.98 -8.13
N ASN A 493 2.97 9.75 -9.11
CA ASN A 493 1.56 10.02 -9.36
C ASN A 493 1.27 10.18 -10.85
N GLU A 494 0.06 9.78 -11.22
CA GLU A 494 -0.60 10.20 -12.44
C GLU A 494 -1.96 10.83 -12.09
N LYS A 495 -2.30 11.97 -12.70
CA LYS A 495 -3.62 12.60 -12.52
C LYS A 495 -4.73 11.77 -13.17
N ALA A 496 -5.99 12.04 -12.80
CA ALA A 496 -7.14 11.40 -13.41
C ALA A 496 -7.21 11.74 -14.91
N TYR A 497 -7.25 10.72 -15.77
CA TYR A 497 -7.28 10.90 -17.22
C TYR A 497 -8.64 11.40 -17.72
N ASP A 498 -9.67 11.11 -16.94
CA ASP A 498 -11.08 11.11 -17.32
C ASP A 498 -11.86 12.32 -16.80
N ALA A 499 -11.17 13.36 -16.35
CA ALA A 499 -11.80 14.64 -16.07
C ALA A 499 -12.53 15.14 -17.34
N PRO A 500 -13.86 15.37 -17.28
CA PRO A 500 -14.65 15.63 -18.49
C PRO A 500 -14.42 17.04 -19.06
N ASN A 501 -13.87 17.95 -18.27
CA ASN A 501 -13.51 19.32 -18.64
C ASN A 501 -12.78 20.01 -17.48
N GLN A 502 -12.25 21.22 -17.72
CA GLN A 502 -11.57 22.02 -16.70
C GLN A 502 -12.44 22.33 -15.47
N ALA A 503 -13.74 22.55 -15.65
CA ALA A 503 -14.63 22.94 -14.55
C ALA A 503 -14.83 21.81 -13.53
N ALA A 504 -14.76 20.55 -13.96
CA ALA A 504 -14.89 19.39 -13.09
C ALA A 504 -13.75 19.27 -12.06
N ILE A 505 -12.59 19.84 -12.37
CA ILE A 505 -11.41 19.82 -11.50
C ILE A 505 -11.05 21.20 -10.94
N GLN A 506 -11.89 22.22 -11.15
CA GLN A 506 -11.63 23.55 -10.63
C GLN A 506 -11.60 23.51 -9.08
N ASN A 507 -10.54 24.06 -8.50
CA ASN A 507 -10.31 24.09 -7.06
C ASN A 507 -10.20 25.54 -6.58
N GLY A 508 -11.35 26.19 -6.36
CA GLY A 508 -11.37 27.63 -6.13
C GLY A 508 -10.83 28.39 -7.34
N ASP A 509 -9.77 29.17 -7.14
CA ASP A 509 -9.03 29.88 -8.18
C ASP A 509 -7.90 29.04 -8.83
N ILE A 510 -7.58 27.86 -8.28
CA ILE A 510 -6.56 26.94 -8.80
C ILE A 510 -7.18 25.99 -9.84
N LYS A 511 -6.49 25.82 -10.97
CA LYS A 511 -6.89 24.86 -12.02
C LYS A 511 -6.44 23.45 -11.64
N GLY A 512 -7.36 22.61 -11.20
CA GLY A 512 -7.00 21.25 -10.77
C GLY A 512 -6.62 21.18 -9.29
N TYR A 513 -6.56 19.95 -8.80
CA TYR A 513 -6.08 19.64 -7.45
C TYR A 513 -4.67 19.08 -7.56
N ALA A 514 -3.75 19.54 -6.72
CA ALA A 514 -2.38 19.01 -6.68
C ALA A 514 -2.36 17.48 -6.52
N ALA A 515 -1.34 16.82 -7.04
CA ALA A 515 -1.07 15.43 -6.70
C ALA A 515 -0.65 15.29 -5.24
N TYR A 516 0.08 16.29 -4.71
CA TYR A 516 0.56 16.27 -3.34
C TYR A 516 0.40 17.67 -2.72
N LYS A 517 -0.57 17.78 -1.81
CA LYS A 517 -0.88 19.00 -1.04
C LYS A 517 -0.28 18.88 0.36
N ILE A 518 0.65 19.75 0.72
CA ILE A 518 1.00 20.03 2.11
C ILE A 518 0.10 21.17 2.60
N ALA A 519 -0.64 20.95 3.68
CA ALA A 519 -1.58 21.93 4.23
C ALA A 519 -0.83 23.16 4.75
N ASP A 520 -1.46 24.34 4.62
CA ASP A 520 -0.81 25.63 4.89
C ASP A 520 -0.40 25.80 6.36
N GLY A 521 -1.06 25.06 7.26
CA GLY A 521 -0.74 25.01 8.68
C GLY A 521 0.58 24.30 9.01
N VAL A 522 1.02 23.35 8.19
CA VAL A 522 2.25 22.56 8.41
C VAL A 522 3.46 23.48 8.46
N THR A 523 4.37 23.25 9.41
CA THR A 523 5.56 24.09 9.62
C THR A 523 6.85 23.38 9.24
N THR A 524 6.84 22.06 9.28
CA THR A 524 7.97 21.17 9.00
C THR A 524 7.49 20.03 8.11
N HIS A 525 8.11 19.83 6.97
CA HIS A 525 7.86 18.69 6.08
C HIS A 525 9.09 18.50 5.19
N GLU A 526 9.42 17.27 4.80
CA GLU A 526 10.51 17.06 3.86
C GLU A 526 10.24 15.95 2.82
N GLY A 527 10.56 16.21 1.56
CA GLY A 527 10.31 15.28 0.47
C GLY A 527 11.46 15.16 -0.52
N TRP A 528 11.71 13.96 -1.06
CA TRP A 528 12.77 13.68 -2.03
C TRP A 528 12.29 12.85 -3.22
N GLY A 529 12.57 13.32 -4.45
CA GLY A 529 12.29 12.61 -5.69
C GLY A 529 10.79 12.39 -5.91
N LEU A 530 10.06 13.45 -6.22
CA LEU A 530 8.60 13.41 -6.37
C LEU A 530 8.19 13.73 -7.81
N GLY A 531 7.41 12.83 -8.42
CA GLY A 531 6.90 12.98 -9.79
C GLY A 531 5.38 12.98 -9.86
N SER A 532 4.82 13.84 -10.72
CA SER A 532 3.38 13.83 -11.07
C SER A 532 3.17 13.97 -12.58
N TYR A 533 2.41 13.04 -13.17
CA TYR A 533 2.22 12.94 -14.62
C TYR A 533 0.77 13.26 -14.98
N CYS A 534 0.51 13.75 -16.19
CA CYS A 534 -0.85 13.94 -16.68
C CYS A 534 -1.04 13.33 -18.07
N PHE A 535 -2.21 12.73 -18.26
CA PHE A 535 -2.66 12.15 -19.51
C PHE A 535 -4.17 12.36 -19.65
N TYR A 536 -4.60 13.62 -19.70
CA TYR A 536 -6.00 14.00 -19.88
C TYR A 536 -6.47 13.64 -21.30
N ASN A 537 -6.65 12.35 -21.58
CA ASN A 537 -7.00 11.85 -22.91
C ASN A 537 -8.47 12.14 -23.27
N VAL A 538 -9.35 12.26 -22.26
CA VAL A 538 -10.76 12.62 -22.43
C VAL A 538 -10.93 14.08 -22.84
N ASP A 539 -10.28 15.01 -22.13
CA ASP A 539 -10.18 16.42 -22.55
C ASP A 539 -8.71 16.91 -22.51
N PRO A 540 -7.98 16.80 -23.63
CA PRO A 540 -6.59 17.23 -23.71
C PRO A 540 -6.37 18.74 -23.58
N THR A 541 -7.44 19.55 -23.54
CA THR A 541 -7.34 21.01 -23.36
C THR A 541 -7.16 21.40 -21.91
N ILE A 542 -7.36 20.47 -20.97
CA ILE A 542 -7.21 20.70 -19.54
C ILE A 542 -5.82 21.24 -19.19
N ARG A 543 -5.79 22.15 -18.23
CA ARG A 543 -4.61 22.64 -17.53
C ARG A 543 -4.67 22.21 -16.07
N GLN A 544 -3.55 21.67 -15.61
CA GLN A 544 -3.28 21.40 -14.22
C GLN A 544 -2.31 22.48 -13.74
N ASP A 545 -2.68 23.28 -12.75
CA ASP A 545 -1.88 24.42 -12.30
C ASP A 545 -0.49 23.96 -11.85
N HIS A 546 -0.44 22.96 -10.97
CA HIS A 546 0.79 22.37 -10.46
C HIS A 546 0.61 20.89 -10.08
N GLY A 547 1.72 20.16 -10.03
CA GLY A 547 1.75 18.82 -9.44
C GLY A 547 1.78 18.88 -7.91
N PHE A 548 2.47 19.87 -7.35
CA PHE A 548 2.72 19.99 -5.91
C PHE A 548 2.18 21.30 -5.36
N GLN A 549 1.63 21.28 -4.14
CA GLN A 549 1.19 22.49 -3.45
C GLN A 549 1.67 22.49 -2.01
N ALA A 550 2.42 23.51 -1.60
CA ALA A 550 3.00 23.58 -0.25
C ALA A 550 3.14 25.01 0.27
N PRO A 551 3.22 25.22 1.59
CA PRO A 551 3.58 26.52 2.15
C PRO A 551 5.08 26.83 1.94
N GLY A 552 5.40 28.06 1.55
CA GLY A 552 6.79 28.54 1.39
C GLY A 552 7.45 28.88 2.74
N LYS A 553 7.54 27.91 3.65
CA LYS A 553 8.15 28.06 4.99
C LYS A 553 9.53 27.39 5.03
N PRO A 554 10.52 27.92 5.78
CA PRO A 554 11.86 27.33 5.86
C PRO A 554 11.93 25.85 6.28
N GLY A 555 10.95 25.38 7.08
CA GLY A 555 10.88 23.99 7.52
C GLY A 555 10.21 23.03 6.54
N VAL A 556 9.60 23.52 5.46
CA VAL A 556 8.87 22.70 4.49
C VAL A 556 9.71 22.57 3.23
N GLN A 557 10.58 21.57 3.17
CA GLN A 557 11.59 21.44 2.11
C GLN A 557 11.25 20.31 1.14
N LEU A 558 11.40 20.53 -0.16
CA LEU A 558 11.21 19.49 -1.17
C LEU A 558 12.37 19.49 -2.14
N HIS A 559 12.80 18.30 -2.52
CA HIS A 559 13.99 18.07 -3.34
C HIS A 559 13.61 17.23 -4.55
N HIS A 560 14.04 17.66 -5.73
CA HIS A 560 13.94 16.92 -6.99
C HIS A 560 12.49 16.63 -7.39
N LEU A 561 11.73 17.70 -7.60
CA LEU A 561 10.36 17.66 -8.09
C LEU A 561 10.34 17.63 -9.61
N LEU A 562 9.38 16.90 -10.19
CA LEU A 562 9.09 16.97 -11.61
C LEU A 562 7.62 16.76 -11.94
N VAL A 563 7.20 17.36 -13.04
CA VAL A 563 5.91 17.09 -13.68
C VAL A 563 6.08 16.74 -15.15
N VAL A 564 5.20 15.88 -15.67
CA VAL A 564 5.28 15.39 -17.06
C VAL A 564 3.90 15.39 -17.71
N SER A 565 3.77 15.92 -18.91
CA SER A 565 2.61 15.66 -19.77
C SER A 565 2.91 14.51 -20.72
N LEU A 566 2.12 13.44 -20.64
CA LEU A 566 2.28 12.26 -21.48
C LEU A 566 1.66 12.54 -22.87
N GLY A 567 2.50 12.67 -23.89
CA GLY A 567 2.05 12.89 -25.27
C GLY A 567 1.26 14.19 -25.50
N GLY A 568 1.39 15.18 -24.61
CA GLY A 568 0.69 16.47 -24.69
C GLY A 568 -0.80 16.40 -24.36
N LYS A 569 -1.25 15.37 -23.64
CA LYS A 569 -2.65 15.21 -23.21
C LYS A 569 -2.91 15.97 -21.91
N GLY A 570 -3.28 17.24 -22.08
CA GLY A 570 -3.26 18.24 -21.01
C GLY A 570 -1.84 18.72 -20.72
N GLN A 571 -1.72 19.78 -19.91
CA GLN A 571 -0.41 20.36 -19.55
C GLN A 571 -0.41 20.86 -18.11
N TYR A 572 0.76 20.81 -17.48
CA TYR A 572 1.04 21.51 -16.23
C TYR A 572 1.40 22.98 -16.49
N GLU A 573 0.90 23.90 -15.68
CA GLU A 573 1.30 25.32 -15.73
C GLU A 573 2.61 25.55 -14.94
N HIS A 574 2.81 24.79 -13.87
CA HIS A 574 3.94 24.84 -12.96
C HIS A 574 4.28 23.46 -12.38
N VAL A 575 5.45 23.34 -11.75
CA VAL A 575 5.83 22.11 -11.01
C VAL A 575 5.20 22.16 -9.62
N ILE A 576 5.46 23.23 -8.86
CA ILE A 576 4.99 23.43 -7.49
C ILE A 576 4.47 24.85 -7.27
N ASN A 577 3.27 25.00 -6.71
CA ASN A 577 2.60 26.31 -6.60
C ASN A 577 2.70 27.08 -7.94
N SER A 578 3.40 28.21 -7.96
CA SER A 578 3.68 29.03 -9.12
C SER A 578 5.15 28.96 -9.60
N ILE A 579 5.89 27.91 -9.23
CA ILE A 579 7.32 27.72 -9.48
C ILE A 579 7.55 26.51 -10.40
N GLY A 580 8.54 26.63 -11.28
CA GLY A 580 8.84 25.64 -12.31
C GLY A 580 8.18 26.00 -13.64
N ALA A 581 8.84 25.62 -14.73
CA ALA A 581 8.32 25.85 -16.08
C ALA A 581 7.07 24.99 -16.34
N PRO A 582 6.14 25.46 -17.21
CA PRO A 582 5.06 24.61 -17.68
C PRO A 582 5.60 23.45 -18.51
N THR A 583 4.85 22.35 -18.57
CA THR A 583 5.05 21.36 -19.62
C THR A 583 4.51 21.90 -20.95
N SER A 584 5.08 21.48 -22.07
CA SER A 584 4.63 21.93 -23.39
C SER A 584 4.92 20.91 -24.49
N GLY A 585 4.20 21.04 -25.60
CA GLY A 585 4.33 20.13 -26.73
C GLY A 585 3.87 18.70 -26.43
N THR A 586 4.32 17.75 -27.26
CA THR A 586 3.91 16.33 -27.21
C THR A 586 5.08 15.38 -26.94
N SER A 587 6.28 15.90 -26.70
CA SER A 587 7.52 15.11 -26.62
C SER A 587 7.77 14.46 -25.24
N THR A 588 6.81 14.57 -24.30
CA THR A 588 6.89 13.97 -22.95
C THR A 588 8.20 14.34 -22.23
N VAL A 589 8.51 15.63 -22.17
CA VAL A 589 9.71 16.15 -21.49
C VAL A 589 9.34 16.60 -20.08
N PRO A 590 10.04 16.14 -19.03
CA PRO A 590 9.80 16.61 -17.68
C PRO A 590 10.14 18.09 -17.48
N ALA A 591 9.27 18.80 -16.77
CA ALA A 591 9.61 20.08 -16.15
C ALA A 591 10.02 19.83 -14.69
N THR A 592 11.10 20.46 -14.23
CA THR A 592 11.72 20.12 -12.94
C THR A 592 11.92 21.33 -12.02
N VAL A 593 11.96 21.07 -10.71
CA VAL A 593 12.40 21.99 -9.66
C VAL A 593 13.33 21.21 -8.74
N VAL A 594 14.58 21.64 -8.63
CA VAL A 594 15.61 20.91 -7.86
C VAL A 594 15.39 21.04 -6.35
N SER A 595 14.95 22.22 -5.88
CA SER A 595 14.75 22.50 -4.44
C SER A 595 13.57 23.47 -4.24
N TYR A 596 12.93 23.36 -3.08
CA TYR A 596 11.82 24.23 -2.64
C TYR A 596 11.77 24.28 -1.09
N PRO A 597 11.31 25.39 -0.47
CA PRO A 597 11.18 26.71 -1.07
C PRO A 597 12.53 27.29 -1.45
#